data_AF-A0A1E4E619-F1
#
_entry.id   AF-A0A1E4E619-F1
#
_cell.length_a   1.000
_cell.length_b   1.000
_cell.length_c   1.000
_cell.angle_alpha   90.00
_cell.angle_beta   90.00
_cell.angle_gamma   90.00
#
_symmetry.space_group_name_H-M   'P 1'
#
loop_
_entity.id
_entity.type
_entity.pdbx_description
1 polymer ?
#
loop_
_entity_poly.entity_id
_entity_poly.type
_entity_poly.pdbx_seq_one_letter_code
_entity_poly.pdbx_strand_id
1 'polypeptide(L)'
;MVKNNMIEFRKETLQDTGSVFIVSESRGINLFVGIFLTMLSFLTLYYNHFDFNVGVEIYILYLFIVPGAYFIYKAIVKKQIMVINKYGFFYQGKLLTNWQNFITARYDQEEKTWTIQDNFVLFIEYFKPGFPKSFISKIPLTNTQDKSEEEIMAAIRFFVTNYKA
;
A
#
# COMPACT_ATOMS: atom_id res chain seq x y z
N MET A 1 28.86 6.81 -8.24
CA MET A 1 28.87 5.34 -8.45
C MET A 1 27.63 4.61 -7.91
N VAL A 2 26.74 5.24 -7.11
CA VAL A 2 25.53 4.62 -6.53
C VAL A 2 24.35 4.47 -7.51
N LYS A 3 24.33 5.23 -8.62
CA LYS A 3 23.23 5.22 -9.61
C LYS A 3 23.10 3.91 -10.40
N ASN A 4 24.18 3.16 -10.62
CA ASN A 4 24.13 1.92 -11.41
C ASN A 4 23.52 0.76 -10.63
N ASN A 5 23.87 0.60 -9.35
CA ASN A 5 23.35 -0.48 -8.51
C ASN A 5 21.83 -0.33 -8.26
N MET A 6 21.33 0.91 -8.23
CA MET A 6 19.90 1.19 -8.06
C MET A 6 19.07 0.91 -9.33
N ILE A 7 19.70 0.87 -10.51
CA ILE A 7 19.04 0.55 -11.79
C ILE A 7 19.07 -0.97 -12.02
N GLU A 8 20.13 -1.67 -11.61
CA GLU A 8 20.23 -3.14 -11.71
C GLU A 8 19.27 -3.86 -10.76
N PHE A 9 19.21 -3.46 -9.48
CA PHE A 9 18.25 -4.02 -8.52
C PHE A 9 16.78 -3.82 -8.94
N ARG A 10 16.52 -2.74 -9.70
CA ARG A 10 15.21 -2.33 -10.23
C ARG A 10 14.80 -3.08 -11.49
N LYS A 11 15.75 -3.69 -12.21
CA LYS A 11 15.46 -4.61 -13.32
C LYS A 11 15.18 -6.02 -12.81
N GLU A 12 15.92 -6.50 -11.81
CA GLU A 12 15.72 -7.84 -11.24
C GLU A 12 14.34 -7.99 -10.61
N THR A 13 13.86 -7.01 -9.83
CA THR A 13 12.52 -7.07 -9.23
C THR A 13 11.36 -6.98 -10.23
N LEU A 14 11.59 -6.46 -11.44
CA LEU A 14 10.61 -6.48 -12.54
C LEU A 14 10.75 -7.71 -13.45
N GLN A 15 11.92 -8.37 -13.45
CA GLN A 15 12.20 -9.57 -14.24
C GLN A 15 11.77 -10.86 -13.54
N ASP A 16 11.84 -10.93 -12.21
CA ASP A 16 11.70 -12.19 -11.47
C ASP A 16 10.26 -12.76 -11.41
N THR A 17 9.23 -11.96 -11.74
CA THR A 17 7.83 -12.41 -11.84
C THR A 17 7.26 -12.46 -13.25
N GLY A 18 8.01 -12.06 -14.28
CA GLY A 18 7.56 -12.09 -15.67
C GLY A 18 6.28 -11.26 -15.92
N SER A 19 6.44 -9.95 -16.16
CA SER A 19 5.39 -9.03 -16.67
C SER A 19 4.33 -8.50 -15.68
N VAL A 20 4.47 -8.71 -14.36
CA VAL A 20 3.51 -8.22 -13.37
C VAL A 20 4.22 -7.52 -12.20
N PHE A 21 3.86 -6.26 -11.97
CA PHE A 21 4.24 -5.45 -10.82
C PHE A 21 3.06 -5.35 -9.85
N ILE A 22 3.25 -5.80 -8.62
CA ILE A 22 2.21 -5.89 -7.59
C ILE A 22 2.58 -4.96 -6.44
N VAL A 23 1.62 -4.14 -6.00
CA VAL A 23 1.72 -3.33 -4.80
C VAL A 23 0.76 -3.88 -3.76
N SER A 24 1.27 -4.18 -2.58
CA SER A 24 0.54 -4.72 -1.44
C SER A 24 0.80 -3.88 -0.20
N GLU A 25 0.12 -4.21 0.90
CA GLU A 25 0.48 -3.65 2.20
C GLU A 25 1.79 -4.28 2.73
N SER A 26 2.59 -3.45 3.39
CA SER A 26 3.84 -3.82 4.05
C SER A 26 3.56 -4.77 5.21
N ARG A 27 3.95 -6.02 5.03
CA ARG A 27 3.84 -7.04 6.08
C ARG A 27 4.69 -6.71 7.29
N GLY A 28 5.88 -6.14 7.06
CA GLY A 28 6.82 -5.79 8.13
C GLY A 28 6.22 -4.77 9.10
N ILE A 29 5.59 -3.71 8.57
CA ILE A 29 4.96 -2.68 9.40
C ILE A 29 3.78 -3.26 10.18
N ASN A 30 2.86 -3.97 9.51
CA ASN A 30 1.70 -4.56 10.18
C ASN A 30 2.11 -5.58 11.25
N LEU A 31 3.12 -6.42 10.97
CA LEU A 31 3.61 -7.42 11.91
C LEU A 31 4.29 -6.76 13.12
N PHE A 32 5.15 -5.75 12.88
CA PHE A 32 5.83 -5.02 13.94
C PHE A 32 4.82 -4.36 14.89
N VAL A 33 3.86 -3.62 14.33
CA VAL A 33 2.80 -2.96 15.12
C VAL A 33 1.98 -4.00 15.90
N GLY A 34 1.62 -5.11 15.25
CA GLY A 34 0.87 -6.19 15.88
C GLY A 34 1.60 -6.80 17.07
N ILE A 35 2.86 -7.21 16.89
CA ILE A 35 3.71 -7.76 17.96
C ILE A 35 3.91 -6.74 19.08
N PHE A 36 4.18 -5.49 18.75
CA PHE A 36 4.39 -4.42 19.72
C PHE A 36 3.17 -4.21 20.62
N LEU A 37 1.97 -4.12 20.03
CA LEU A 37 0.72 -3.98 20.80
C LEU A 37 0.44 -5.21 21.68
N THR A 38 0.65 -6.41 21.14
CA THR A 38 0.49 -7.64 21.93
C THR A 38 1.48 -7.70 23.10
N MET A 39 2.73 -7.30 22.89
CA MET A 39 3.74 -7.21 23.95
C MET A 39 3.33 -6.22 25.04
N LEU A 40 2.81 -5.03 24.68
CA LEU A 40 2.30 -4.06 25.65
C LEU A 40 1.17 -4.65 26.51
N SER A 41 0.25 -5.41 25.90
CA SER A 41 -0.82 -6.09 26.63
C SER A 41 -0.29 -7.04 27.71
N PHE A 42 0.77 -7.80 27.41
CA PHE A 42 1.40 -8.69 28.40
C PHE A 42 2.18 -7.92 29.46
N LEU A 43 2.82 -6.81 29.09
CA LEU A 43 3.53 -5.95 30.03
C LEU A 43 2.58 -5.33 31.05
N THR A 44 1.39 -4.87 30.62
CA THR A 44 0.34 -4.38 31.51
C THR A 44 -0.10 -5.45 32.52
N LEU A 45 -0.32 -6.68 32.06
CA LEU A 45 -0.65 -7.80 32.95
C LEU A 45 0.46 -8.11 33.96
N TYR A 46 1.72 -7.99 33.54
CA TYR A 46 2.86 -8.25 34.41
C TYR A 46 3.02 -7.17 35.49
N TYR A 47 2.96 -5.89 35.13
CA TYR A 47 3.14 -4.79 36.09
C TYR A 47 1.98 -4.64 37.08
N ASN A 48 0.75 -4.93 36.65
CA ASN A 48 -0.42 -4.85 37.51
C ASN A 48 -0.59 -6.13 38.34
N HIS A 49 0.48 -6.56 39.05
CA HIS A 49 0.45 -7.71 39.94
C HIS A 49 -0.65 -7.55 41.02
N PHE A 50 -1.87 -7.97 40.68
CA PHE A 50 -2.97 -8.38 41.55
C PHE A 50 -3.69 -7.32 42.41
N ASP A 51 -3.58 -6.01 42.14
CA ASP A 51 -4.49 -5.01 42.75
C ASP A 51 -5.70 -4.77 41.83
N PHE A 52 -6.53 -5.79 41.72
CA PHE A 52 -7.65 -5.86 40.78
C PHE A 52 -8.77 -4.88 41.13
N ASN A 53 -8.66 -3.65 40.65
CA ASN A 53 -9.85 -2.94 40.18
C ASN A 53 -10.27 -3.58 38.83
N VAL A 54 -10.84 -4.80 38.93
CA VAL A 54 -11.08 -5.79 37.86
C VAL A 54 -11.61 -5.17 36.55
N GLY A 55 -12.41 -4.11 36.66
CA GLY A 55 -12.97 -3.42 35.50
C GLY A 55 -11.91 -2.75 34.61
N VAL A 56 -11.04 -1.90 35.16
CA VAL A 56 -10.19 -1.01 34.35
C VAL A 56 -9.12 -1.79 33.59
N GLU A 57 -8.53 -2.80 34.22
CA GLU A 57 -7.44 -3.59 33.65
C GLU A 57 -7.90 -4.45 32.48
N ILE A 58 -9.11 -5.01 32.55
CA ILE A 58 -9.66 -5.81 31.46
C ILE A 58 -9.90 -4.94 30.21
N TYR A 59 -10.34 -3.69 30.39
CA TYR A 59 -10.52 -2.76 29.27
C TYR A 59 -9.18 -2.39 28.63
N ILE A 60 -8.13 -2.18 29.42
CA ILE A 60 -6.78 -1.88 28.90
C ILE A 60 -6.22 -3.10 28.14
N LEU A 61 -6.43 -4.32 28.64
CA LEU A 61 -6.07 -5.54 27.93
C LEU A 61 -6.77 -5.61 26.57
N TYR A 62 -8.10 -5.45 26.53
CA TYR A 62 -8.85 -5.45 25.27
C TYR A 62 -8.40 -4.34 24.31
N LEU A 63 -8.06 -3.18 24.84
CA LEU A 63 -7.57 -2.03 24.07
C LEU A 63 -6.27 -2.34 23.31
N PHE A 64 -5.42 -3.23 23.81
CA PHE A 64 -4.15 -3.57 23.15
C PHE A 64 -4.20 -4.91 22.41
N ILE A 65 -4.83 -5.94 22.98
CA ILE A 65 -4.83 -7.28 22.39
C ILE A 65 -5.67 -7.35 21.10
N VAL A 66 -6.81 -6.65 21.05
CA VAL A 66 -7.70 -6.65 19.88
C VAL A 66 -7.03 -5.99 18.66
N PRO A 67 -6.52 -4.75 18.73
CA PRO A 67 -5.81 -4.18 17.59
C PRO A 67 -4.50 -4.92 17.29
N GLY A 68 -3.78 -5.44 18.29
CA GLY A 68 -2.58 -6.26 18.08
C GLY A 68 -2.88 -7.49 17.22
N ALA A 69 -3.91 -8.26 17.60
CA ALA A 69 -4.37 -9.42 16.83
C ALA A 69 -4.84 -9.05 15.43
N TYR A 70 -5.55 -7.91 15.27
CA TYR A 70 -5.97 -7.41 13.96
C TYR A 70 -4.78 -7.08 13.05
N PHE A 71 -3.75 -6.41 13.56
CA PHE A 71 -2.55 -6.09 12.78
C PHE A 71 -1.72 -7.33 12.40
N ILE A 72 -1.64 -8.32 13.30
CA ILE A 72 -1.03 -9.64 12.99
C ILE A 72 -1.81 -10.33 11.87
N TYR A 73 -3.14 -10.41 12.00
CA TYR A 73 -4.00 -10.96 10.95
C TYR A 73 -3.80 -10.25 9.61
N LYS A 74 -3.74 -8.92 9.62
CA LYS A 74 -3.49 -8.09 8.45
C LYS A 74 -2.11 -8.34 7.83
N ALA A 75 -1.08 -8.63 8.63
CA ALA A 75 0.25 -8.99 8.14
C ALA A 75 0.27 -10.36 7.44
N ILE A 76 -0.57 -11.29 7.90
CA ILE A 76 -0.71 -12.64 7.32
C ILE A 76 -1.51 -12.57 6.01
N VAL A 77 -2.59 -11.79 5.98
CA VAL A 77 -3.44 -11.64 4.79
C VAL A 77 -2.76 -10.74 3.76
N LYS A 78 -2.35 -11.34 2.63
CA LYS A 78 -1.77 -10.60 1.50
C LYS A 78 -2.84 -9.83 0.73
N LYS A 79 -3.15 -8.61 1.15
CA LYS A 79 -4.05 -7.73 0.40
C LYS A 79 -3.30 -7.02 -0.73
N GLN A 80 -3.58 -7.42 -1.96
CA GLN A 80 -3.09 -6.72 -3.16
C GLN A 80 -3.91 -5.45 -3.36
N ILE A 81 -3.24 -4.30 -3.46
CA ILE A 81 -3.87 -3.00 -3.65
C ILE A 81 -3.85 -2.61 -5.12
N MET A 82 -2.68 -2.69 -5.76
CA MET A 82 -2.50 -2.38 -7.18
C MET A 82 -1.79 -3.52 -7.89
N VAL A 83 -2.19 -3.76 -9.13
CA VAL A 83 -1.50 -4.68 -10.04
C VAL A 83 -1.31 -3.96 -11.37
N ILE A 84 -0.07 -3.89 -11.83
CA ILE A 84 0.32 -3.29 -13.09
C ILE A 84 0.93 -4.37 -13.95
N ASN A 85 0.31 -4.67 -15.08
CA ASN A 85 0.75 -5.75 -15.97
C ASN A 85 0.53 -5.38 -17.44
N LYS A 86 0.84 -6.29 -18.37
CA LYS A 86 0.65 -6.08 -19.81
C LYS A 86 -0.79 -5.77 -20.25
N TYR A 87 -1.81 -6.10 -19.45
CA TYR A 87 -3.21 -5.85 -19.77
C TYR A 87 -3.68 -4.46 -19.35
N GLY A 88 -3.06 -3.89 -18.32
CA GLY A 88 -3.41 -2.56 -17.84
C GLY A 88 -3.07 -2.33 -16.39
N PHE A 89 -3.71 -1.31 -15.84
CA PHE A 89 -3.64 -0.91 -14.45
C PHE A 89 -4.87 -1.44 -13.71
N PHE A 90 -4.66 -2.22 -12.66
CA PHE A 90 -5.71 -2.76 -11.80
C PHE A 90 -5.62 -2.14 -10.41
N TYR A 91 -6.78 -1.78 -9.86
CA TYR A 91 -6.91 -1.26 -8.51
C TYR A 91 -7.97 -2.06 -7.75
N GLN A 92 -7.63 -2.57 -6.57
CA GLN A 92 -8.50 -3.41 -5.73
C GLN A 92 -9.13 -4.58 -6.50
N GLY A 93 -8.34 -5.23 -7.35
CA GLY A 93 -8.76 -6.37 -8.17
C GLY A 93 -9.62 -6.03 -9.39
N LYS A 94 -9.92 -4.75 -9.66
CA LYS A 94 -10.67 -4.31 -10.84
C LYS A 94 -9.77 -3.64 -11.86
N LEU A 95 -9.97 -3.92 -13.14
CA LEU A 95 -9.28 -3.21 -14.23
C LEU A 95 -9.75 -1.74 -14.22
N LEU A 96 -8.81 -0.84 -13.97
CA LEU A 96 -9.08 0.60 -13.99
C LEU A 96 -9.00 1.13 -15.43
N THR A 97 -7.91 0.81 -16.11
CA THR A 97 -7.69 1.18 -17.51
C THR A 97 -6.71 0.22 -18.17
N ASN A 98 -6.86 -0.01 -19.47
CA ASN A 98 -5.87 -0.68 -20.30
C ASN A 98 -4.87 0.35 -20.86
N TRP A 99 -3.78 -0.11 -21.45
CA TRP A 99 -2.73 0.78 -21.94
C TRP A 99 -3.16 1.62 -23.16
N GLN A 100 -4.11 1.13 -23.95
CA GLN A 100 -4.66 1.85 -25.11
C GLN A 100 -5.47 3.08 -24.68
N ASN A 101 -6.26 2.94 -23.60
CA ASN A 101 -7.08 4.03 -23.07
C ASN A 101 -6.34 4.91 -22.05
N PHE A 102 -5.14 4.51 -21.64
CA PHE A 102 -4.33 5.25 -20.67
C PHE A 102 -3.79 6.55 -21.29
N ILE A 103 -4.00 7.68 -20.61
CA ILE A 103 -3.53 8.99 -21.04
C ILE A 103 -2.24 9.33 -20.30
N THR A 104 -2.33 9.53 -18.99
CA THR A 104 -1.19 9.92 -18.15
C THR A 104 -1.36 9.43 -16.71
N ALA A 105 -0.24 9.38 -16.00
CA ALA A 105 -0.18 9.14 -14.56
C ALA A 105 0.71 10.21 -13.92
N ARG A 106 0.26 10.75 -12.80
CA ARG A 106 1.05 11.61 -11.92
C ARG A 106 0.66 11.34 -10.49
N TYR A 107 1.58 11.55 -9.56
CA TYR A 107 1.23 11.63 -8.15
C TYR A 107 1.37 13.08 -7.69
N ASP A 108 0.53 13.45 -6.74
CA ASP A 108 0.56 14.77 -6.10
C ASP A 108 0.30 14.60 -4.60
N GLN A 109 0.68 15.60 -3.83
CA GLN A 109 0.40 15.66 -2.40
C GLN A 109 -0.84 16.52 -2.18
N GLU A 110 -1.93 15.91 -1.71
CA GLU A 110 -3.13 16.67 -1.34
C GLU A 110 -3.02 17.16 0.11
N GLU A 111 -3.10 18.47 0.31
CA GLU A 111 -3.28 19.05 1.65
C GLU A 111 -4.70 18.75 2.14
N LYS A 112 -4.82 17.90 3.16
CA LYS A 112 -6.09 17.72 3.88
C LYS A 112 -6.04 18.52 5.17
N THR A 113 -7.01 19.42 5.33
CA THR A 113 -7.21 20.15 6.58
C THR A 113 -7.36 19.13 7.72
N TRP A 114 -6.60 19.29 8.80
CA TRP A 114 -6.58 18.42 10.00
C TRP A 114 -5.80 17.10 9.92
N THR A 115 -5.01 16.83 8.87
CA THR A 115 -4.10 15.67 8.87
C THR A 115 -2.64 16.09 8.90
N ILE A 116 -1.87 15.55 9.85
CA ILE A 116 -0.42 15.75 9.98
C ILE A 116 0.37 14.88 8.96
N GLN A 117 -0.30 13.91 8.35
CA GLN A 117 0.33 12.96 7.44
C GLN A 117 0.32 13.46 5.99
N ASP A 118 1.43 13.24 5.29
CA ASP A 118 1.52 13.42 3.84
C ASP A 118 0.50 12.51 3.15
N ASN A 119 -0.43 13.10 2.39
CA ASN A 119 -1.43 12.37 1.62
C ASN A 119 -1.01 12.34 0.15
N PHE A 120 -0.15 11.39 -0.22
CA PHE A 120 0.16 11.16 -1.62
C PHE A 120 -1.02 10.52 -2.33
N VAL A 121 -1.37 11.06 -3.49
CA VAL A 121 -2.47 10.56 -4.33
C VAL A 121 -1.94 10.35 -5.73
N LEU A 122 -2.12 9.13 -6.25
CA LEU A 122 -1.87 8.79 -7.64
C LEU A 122 -3.11 9.12 -8.48
N PHE A 123 -2.92 9.99 -9.45
CA PHE A 123 -3.90 10.38 -10.45
C PHE A 123 -3.64 9.60 -11.73
N ILE A 124 -4.61 8.77 -12.13
CA ILE A 124 -4.60 8.04 -13.39
C ILE A 124 -5.65 8.66 -14.31
N GLU A 125 -5.22 9.24 -15.41
CA GLU A 125 -6.10 9.78 -16.45
C GLU A 125 -6.26 8.79 -17.60
N TYR A 126 -7.50 8.53 -18.02
CA TYR A 126 -7.82 7.55 -19.06
C TYR A 126 -9.15 7.83 -19.75
N PHE A 127 -9.37 7.22 -20.92
CA PHE A 127 -10.66 7.20 -21.60
C PHE A 127 -11.50 5.99 -21.19
N LYS A 128 -12.81 6.17 -21.02
CA LYS A 128 -13.73 5.04 -20.88
C LYS A 128 -14.32 4.67 -22.24
N PRO A 129 -14.45 3.36 -22.56
CA PRO A 129 -15.13 2.94 -23.78
C PRO A 129 -16.54 3.54 -23.85
N GLY A 130 -16.86 4.18 -24.98
CA GLY A 130 -18.17 4.80 -25.20
C GLY A 130 -18.33 6.21 -24.63
N PHE A 131 -17.30 6.80 -24.02
CA PHE A 131 -17.34 8.17 -23.52
C PHE A 131 -16.25 9.04 -24.17
N PRO A 132 -16.59 10.21 -24.73
CA PRO A 132 -15.63 11.08 -25.41
C PRO A 132 -14.75 11.90 -24.45
N LYS A 133 -15.05 11.91 -23.14
CA LYS A 133 -14.31 12.69 -22.13
C LYS A 133 -13.29 11.82 -21.41
N SER A 134 -12.17 12.43 -21.00
CA SER A 134 -11.21 11.79 -20.11
C SER A 134 -11.77 11.70 -18.68
N PHE A 135 -11.35 10.66 -17.98
CA PHE A 135 -11.67 10.40 -16.58
C PHE A 135 -10.38 10.38 -15.78
N ILE A 136 -10.45 10.90 -14.55
CA ILE A 136 -9.34 10.86 -13.60
C ILE A 136 -9.77 9.98 -12.42
N SER A 137 -8.96 8.99 -12.10
CA SER A 137 -9.11 8.19 -10.89
C SER A 137 -8.03 8.55 -9.90
N LYS A 138 -8.46 8.87 -8.67
CA LYS A 138 -7.60 9.19 -7.54
C LYS A 138 -7.39 7.94 -6.70
N ILE A 139 -6.15 7.52 -6.53
CA ILE A 139 -5.76 6.37 -5.73
C ILE A 139 -4.89 6.87 -4.58
N PRO A 140 -5.32 6.74 -3.32
CA PRO A 140 -4.49 7.11 -2.19
C PRO A 140 -3.28 6.17 -2.09
N LEU A 141 -2.10 6.77 -2.01
CA LEU A 141 -0.85 6.09 -1.70
C LEU A 141 -0.62 6.24 -0.19
N THR A 142 -0.40 5.12 0.48
CA THR A 142 -0.31 5.07 1.94
C THR A 142 1.08 4.59 2.31
N ASN A 143 1.70 5.19 3.32
CA ASN A 143 3.02 4.82 3.85
C ASN A 143 3.12 3.36 4.36
N THR A 144 1.98 2.66 4.44
CA THR A 144 1.90 1.25 4.77
C THR A 144 2.02 0.33 3.55
N GLN A 145 2.28 0.86 2.34
CA GLN A 145 2.51 0.06 1.13
C GLN A 145 3.94 -0.52 1.10
N ASP A 146 4.13 -1.62 0.37
CA ASP A 146 5.42 -2.29 0.21
C ASP A 146 6.27 -1.79 -0.98
N LYS A 147 5.79 -0.74 -1.65
CA LYS A 147 6.43 -0.07 -2.79
C LYS A 147 6.31 1.44 -2.63
N SER A 148 7.33 2.17 -3.06
CA SER A 148 7.32 3.63 -3.05
C SER A 148 6.57 4.22 -4.25
N GLU A 149 6.19 5.48 -4.14
CA GLU A 149 5.58 6.30 -5.17
C GLU A 149 6.42 6.26 -6.46
N GLU A 150 7.74 6.37 -6.33
CA GLU A 150 8.69 6.34 -7.45
C GLU A 150 8.77 4.97 -8.11
N GLU A 151 8.66 3.89 -7.34
CA GLU A 151 8.61 2.52 -7.88
C GLU A 151 7.34 2.31 -8.69
N ILE A 152 6.20 2.75 -8.16
CA ILE A 152 4.90 2.67 -8.85
C ILE A 152 4.96 3.46 -10.17
N MET A 153 5.47 4.70 -10.13
CA MET A 153 5.60 5.53 -11.34
C MET A 153 6.57 4.93 -12.36
N ALA A 154 7.68 4.35 -11.90
CA ALA A 154 8.62 3.66 -12.78
C ALA A 154 7.97 2.44 -13.45
N ALA A 155 7.18 1.67 -12.71
CA ALA A 155 6.42 0.54 -13.27
C ALA A 155 5.42 1.02 -14.32
N ILE A 156 4.61 2.05 -14.04
CA ILE A 156 3.67 2.61 -15.03
C ILE A 156 4.40 3.02 -16.30
N ARG A 157 5.50 3.79 -16.17
CA ARG A 157 6.30 4.22 -17.33
C ARG A 157 6.84 3.04 -18.13
N PHE A 158 7.34 2.02 -17.45
CA PHE A 158 7.81 0.79 -18.10
C PHE A 158 6.71 0.14 -18.94
N PHE A 159 5.52 -0.08 -18.37
CA PHE A 159 4.44 -0.74 -19.12
C PHE A 159 3.87 0.15 -20.23
N VAL A 160 3.74 1.46 -20.02
CA VAL A 160 3.30 2.38 -21.07
C VAL A 160 4.24 2.34 -22.26
N THR A 161 5.55 2.46 -22.05
CA THR A 161 6.54 2.45 -23.15
C THR A 161 6.53 1.13 -23.93
N ASN A 162 6.25 -0.01 -23.27
CA ASN A 162 6.33 -1.32 -23.92
C ASN A 162 5.00 -1.81 -24.52
N TYR A 163 3.84 -1.32 -24.05
CA TYR A 163 2.53 -1.87 -24.40
C TYR A 163 1.50 -0.85 -24.91
N LYS A 164 1.82 0.46 -24.88
CA LYS A 164 1.03 1.49 -25.55
C LYS A 164 1.52 1.61 -27.00
N ALA A 165 1.04 0.70 -27.84
CA ALA A 165 1.21 0.73 -29.29
C ALA A 165 0.00 1.40 -29.96
#